data_AF-A0AAN5I081-F1
#
_entry.id   AF-A0AAN5I081-F1
#
_cell.length_a   1.000
_cell.length_b   1.000
_cell.length_c   1.000
_cell.angle_alpha   90.00
_cell.angle_beta   90.00
_cell.angle_gamma   90.00
#
_symmetry.space_group_name_H-M   'P 1'
#
loop_
_entity.id
_entity.type
_entity.pdbx_description
1 polymer ?
#
loop_
_entity_poly.entity_id
_entity_poly.type
_entity_poly.pdbx_seq_one_letter_code
_entity_poly.pdbx_strand_id
1 'polypeptide(L)'
;GHMYALLFLALGVINAVTMLTSSFFFGLTAERLTMRLRLAVFKNLLSMQISYMDEPKHAPGKLCTRLATDAPMVKSALDMRLGQVVGSFVAILCGLVIAFTYGWQMALL
;
A
#
# COMPACT_ATOMS: atom_id res chain seq x y z
N GLY A 1 23.97 -30.53 -8.58
CA GLY A 1 24.55 -29.17 -8.61
C GLY A 1 23.74 -28.20 -9.45
N HIS A 2 23.77 -28.32 -10.78
CA HIS A 2 23.18 -27.34 -11.71
C HIS A 2 21.67 -27.07 -11.55
N MET A 3 20.85 -28.08 -11.21
CA MET A 3 19.39 -27.89 -11.06
C MET A 3 19.02 -27.01 -9.85
N TYR A 4 19.74 -27.13 -8.74
CA TYR A 4 19.52 -26.29 -7.55
C TYR A 4 19.91 -24.83 -7.80
N ALA A 5 20.96 -24.60 -8.59
CA ALA A 5 21.37 -23.25 -8.99
C ALA A 5 20.30 -22.57 -9.88
N LEU A 6 19.73 -23.31 -10.84
CA LEU A 6 18.64 -22.81 -11.69
C LEU A 6 17.37 -22.49 -10.89
N LEU A 7 17.03 -23.31 -9.89
CA LEU A 7 15.90 -23.06 -8.99
C LEU A 7 16.10 -21.80 -8.14
N PHE A 8 17.29 -21.60 -7.56
CA PHE A 8 17.61 -20.38 -6.81
C PHE A 8 17.57 -19.13 -7.69
N LEU A 9 18.05 -19.25 -8.94
CA LEU A 9 17.95 -18.17 -9.92
C LEU A 9 16.49 -17.83 -10.23
N ALA A 10 15.64 -18.83 -10.49
CA ALA A 10 14.23 -18.64 -10.76
C ALA A 10 13.48 -17.99 -9.58
N LEU A 11 13.74 -18.44 -8.35
CA LEU A 11 13.21 -17.82 -7.13
C LEU A 11 13.66 -16.36 -6.97
N GLY A 12 14.92 -16.05 -7.29
CA GLY A 12 15.43 -14.69 -7.29
C GLY A 12 14.71 -13.80 -8.29
N VAL A 13 14.48 -14.28 -9.51
CA VAL A 13 13.73 -13.55 -10.55
C VAL A 13 12.29 -13.31 -10.11
N ILE A 14 11.61 -14.32 -9.57
CA ILE A 14 10.22 -14.18 -9.08
C ILE A 14 10.14 -13.15 -7.95
N ASN A 15 11.06 -13.17 -6.99
CA ASN A 15 11.11 -12.19 -5.92
C ASN A 15 11.36 -10.77 -6.45
N ALA A 16 12.28 -10.63 -7.41
CA ALA A 16 12.57 -9.34 -8.03
C ALA A 16 11.33 -8.77 -8.75
N VAL A 17 10.63 -9.60 -9.54
CA VAL A 17 9.40 -9.18 -10.23
C VAL A 17 8.30 -8.80 -9.22
N THR A 18 8.17 -9.57 -8.14
CA THR A 18 7.16 -9.32 -7.10
C THR A 18 7.43 -8.02 -6.34
N MET A 19 8.69 -7.76 -5.96
CA MET A 19 9.08 -6.51 -5.31
C MET A 19 8.91 -5.30 -6.24
N LEU A 20 9.30 -5.42 -7.51
CA LEU A 20 9.09 -4.36 -8.49
C LEU A 20 7.61 -4.03 -8.63
N THR A 21 6.78 -5.05 -8.88
CA THR A 21 5.32 -4.87 -9.02
C THR A 21 4.74 -4.21 -7.78
N SER A 22 5.06 -4.70 -6.59
CA SER A 22 4.57 -4.12 -5.33
C SER A 22 5.00 -2.66 -5.16
N SER A 23 6.24 -2.33 -5.51
CA SER A 23 6.78 -0.97 -5.46
C SER A 23 6.08 -0.03 -6.45
N PHE A 24 5.78 -0.51 -7.66
CA PHE A 24 5.01 0.23 -8.66
C PHE A 24 3.57 0.51 -8.19
N PHE A 25 2.89 -0.50 -7.65
CA PHE A 25 1.53 -0.34 -7.12
C PHE A 25 1.50 0.64 -5.93
N PHE A 26 2.49 0.58 -5.04
CA PHE A 26 2.61 1.52 -3.93
C PHE A 26 2.89 2.94 -4.41
N GLY A 27 3.74 3.10 -5.43
CA GLY A 27 4.01 4.38 -6.10
C GLY A 27 2.73 5.00 -6.70
N LEU A 28 1.96 4.23 -7.48
CA LEU A 28 0.67 4.68 -8.01
C LEU A 28 -0.30 5.07 -6.89
N THR A 29 -0.36 4.28 -5.82
CA THR A 29 -1.28 4.52 -4.72
C THR A 29 -0.92 5.78 -3.94
N ALA A 30 0.38 6.06 -3.78
CA ALA A 30 0.90 7.28 -3.18
C ALA A 30 0.58 8.54 -4.03
N GLU A 31 0.70 8.43 -5.36
CA GLU A 31 0.35 9.52 -6.26
C GLU A 31 -1.16 9.82 -6.23
N ARG A 32 -1.99 8.77 -6.31
CA ARG A 32 -3.45 8.88 -6.23
C ARG A 32 -3.92 9.46 -4.88
N LEU A 33 -3.25 9.11 -3.79
CA LEU A 33 -3.50 9.68 -2.47
C LEU A 33 -3.23 11.19 -2.46
N THR A 34 -2.06 11.58 -2.94
CA THR A 34 -1.64 12.98 -3.00
C THR A 34 -2.64 13.82 -3.80
N MET A 35 -3.09 13.33 -4.95
CA MET A 35 -4.09 14.01 -5.78
C MET A 35 -5.44 14.18 -5.07
N ARG A 36 -5.94 13.10 -4.43
CA ARG A 36 -7.22 13.11 -3.69
C ARG A 36 -7.19 14.13 -2.55
N LEU A 37 -6.10 14.17 -1.80
CA LEU A 37 -5.92 15.12 -0.71
C LEU A 37 -5.93 16.56 -1.20
N ARG A 38 -5.17 16.85 -2.27
CA ARG A 38 -5.11 18.18 -2.84
C ARG A 38 -6.49 18.68 -3.29
N LEU A 39 -7.30 17.81 -3.89
CA LEU A 39 -8.68 18.14 -4.30
C LEU A 39 -9.63 18.33 -3.10
N ALA A 40 -9.56 17.45 -2.10
CA ALA A 40 -10.39 17.54 -0.90
C ALA A 40 -10.11 18.83 -0.11
N VAL A 41 -8.81 19.17 0.04
CA VAL A 41 -8.31 20.41 0.62
C VAL A 41 -8.88 21.61 -0.13
N PHE A 42 -8.73 21.64 -1.45
CA PHE A 42 -9.18 22.77 -2.27
C PHE A 42 -10.71 22.97 -2.19
N LYS A 43 -11.48 21.88 -2.24
CA LYS A 43 -12.95 21.92 -2.10
C LYS A 43 -13.37 22.41 -0.70
N ASN A 44 -12.69 21.95 0.35
CA ASN A 44 -13.00 22.35 1.71
C ASN A 44 -12.67 23.84 1.95
N LEU A 45 -11.58 24.33 1.33
CA LEU A 45 -11.22 25.75 1.35
C LEU A 45 -12.30 26.63 0.72
N LEU A 46 -12.84 26.21 -0.43
CA LEU A 46 -13.89 26.92 -1.16
C LEU A 46 -15.25 26.95 -0.44
N SER A 47 -15.54 25.94 0.39
CA SER A 47 -16.81 25.81 1.10
C SER A 47 -16.83 26.48 2.49
N MET A 48 -15.70 27.00 2.96
CA MET A 48 -15.60 27.58 4.31
C MET A 48 -16.11 29.02 4.33
N GLN A 49 -16.99 29.34 5.28
CA GLN A 49 -17.58 30.68 5.41
C GLN A 49 -16.55 31.71 5.89
N ILE A 50 -16.59 32.92 5.32
CA ILE A 50 -15.66 34.03 5.59
C ILE A 50 -15.62 34.43 7.08
N SER A 51 -16.75 34.32 7.80
CA SER A 51 -16.80 34.62 9.25
C SER A 51 -15.99 33.64 10.10
N TYR A 52 -15.75 32.41 9.64
CA TYR A 52 -14.90 31.41 10.31
C TYR A 52 -13.41 31.60 9.95
N MET A 53 -13.11 32.41 8.92
CA MET A 53 -11.73 32.77 8.51
C MET A 53 -11.16 33.96 9.27
N ASP A 54 -12.00 34.77 9.92
CA ASP A 54 -11.59 36.01 10.60
C ASP A 54 -11.04 35.75 12.02
N GLU A 55 -11.24 34.54 12.53
CA GLU A 55 -10.78 34.15 13.86
C GLU A 55 -9.35 33.59 13.81
N PRO A 56 -8.36 34.22 14.47
CA PRO A 56 -6.93 33.87 14.33
C PRO A 56 -6.57 32.45 14.82
N LYS A 57 -7.49 31.79 15.55
CA LYS A 57 -7.37 30.39 15.99
C LYS A 57 -7.93 29.37 14.99
N HIS A 58 -8.84 29.76 14.10
CA HIS A 58 -9.56 28.87 13.18
C HIS A 58 -9.21 29.08 11.70
N ALA A 59 -8.10 29.77 11.42
CA ALA A 59 -7.66 30.01 10.06
C ALA A 59 -7.74 28.73 9.20
N PRO A 60 -8.44 28.77 8.05
CA PRO A 60 -8.70 27.60 7.20
C PRO A 60 -7.42 26.88 6.83
N GLY A 61 -6.33 27.63 6.65
CA GLY A 61 -5.01 27.08 6.36
C GLY A 61 -4.53 26.10 7.45
N LYS A 62 -4.69 26.39 8.74
CA LYS A 62 -4.21 25.48 9.81
C LYS A 62 -5.03 24.20 9.93
N LEU A 63 -6.36 24.30 9.84
CA LEU A 63 -7.26 23.15 9.86
C LEU A 63 -7.09 22.30 8.59
N CYS A 64 -6.92 22.96 7.45
CA CYS A 64 -6.70 22.30 6.17
C CYS A 64 -5.34 21.63 6.13
N THR A 65 -4.28 22.25 6.65
CA THR A 65 -2.97 21.61 6.79
C THR A 65 -3.05 20.44 7.76
N ARG A 66 -3.69 20.58 8.93
CA ARG A 66 -3.87 19.45 9.87
C ARG A 66 -4.63 18.29 9.24
N LEU A 67 -5.75 18.55 8.58
CA LEU A 67 -6.53 17.52 7.89
C LEU A 67 -5.76 16.92 6.70
N ALA A 68 -5.01 17.74 5.96
CA ALA A 68 -4.14 17.31 4.88
C ALA A 68 -2.93 16.52 5.35
N THR A 69 -2.52 16.64 6.61
CA THR A 69 -1.45 15.82 7.21
C THR A 69 -2.02 14.56 7.84
N ASP A 70 -3.17 14.64 8.52
CA ASP A 70 -3.78 13.51 9.23
C ASP A 70 -4.42 12.50 8.24
N ALA A 71 -5.06 12.97 7.16
CA ALA A 71 -5.68 12.09 6.18
C ALA A 71 -4.71 11.18 5.38
N PRO A 72 -3.55 11.66 4.85
CA PRO A 72 -2.55 10.77 4.27
C PRO A 72 -1.94 9.85 5.31
N MET A 73 -1.77 10.31 6.56
CA MET A 73 -1.17 9.49 7.61
C MET A 73 -2.08 8.32 8.02
N VAL A 74 -3.40 8.56 8.10
CA VAL A 74 -4.39 7.50 8.32
C VAL A 74 -4.45 6.57 7.12
N LYS A 75 -4.49 7.11 5.89
CA LYS A 75 -4.52 6.25 4.70
C LYS A 75 -3.23 5.44 4.57
N SER A 76 -2.05 6.00 4.80
CA SER A 76 -0.78 5.28 4.71
C SER A 76 -0.65 4.23 5.81
N ALA A 77 -1.13 4.50 7.02
CA ALA A 77 -1.20 3.51 8.10
C ALA A 77 -2.16 2.35 7.75
N LEU A 78 -3.29 2.66 7.11
CA LEU A 78 -4.22 1.66 6.58
C LEU A 78 -3.61 0.88 5.42
N ASP A 79 -2.93 1.55 4.49
CA ASP A 79 -2.27 0.95 3.33
C ASP A 79 -1.15 0.00 3.77
N MET A 80 -0.37 0.39 4.78
CA MET A 80 0.67 -0.45 5.38
C MET A 80 0.07 -1.68 6.07
N ARG A 81 -1.01 -1.52 6.83
CA ARG A 81 -1.72 -2.65 7.46
C ARG A 81 -2.36 -3.57 6.44
N LEU A 82 -3.01 -3.02 5.42
CA LEU A 82 -3.59 -3.77 4.32
C LEU A 82 -2.50 -4.52 3.54
N GLY A 83 -1.37 -3.86 3.24
CA GLY A 83 -0.22 -4.47 2.58
C GLY A 83 0.35 -5.64 3.38
N GLN A 84 0.43 -5.51 4.71
CA GLN A 84 0.90 -6.57 5.59
C GLN A 84 -0.08 -7.76 5.62
N VAL A 85 -1.38 -7.49 5.71
CA VAL A 85 -2.43 -8.52 5.67
C VAL A 85 -2.43 -9.23 4.31
N VAL A 86 -2.41 -8.49 3.21
CA VAL A 86 -2.35 -9.04 1.85
C VAL A 86 -1.08 -9.85 1.65
N GLY A 87 0.07 -9.37 2.13
CA GLY A 87 1.33 -10.11 2.10
C GLY A 87 1.26 -11.43 2.87
N SER A 88 0.68 -11.43 4.07
CA SER A 88 0.45 -12.66 4.84
C SER A 88 -0.50 -13.62 4.12
N PHE A 89 -1.57 -13.13 3.50
CA PHE A 89 -2.46 -13.95 2.68
C PHE A 89 -1.74 -14.58 1.49
N VAL A 90 -0.94 -13.81 0.76
CA VAL A 90 -0.13 -14.31 -0.36
C VAL A 90 0.87 -15.36 0.11
N ALA A 91 1.52 -15.14 1.26
CA ALA A 91 2.45 -16.12 1.83
C ALA A 91 1.76 -17.45 2.19
N ILE A 92 0.56 -17.38 2.80
CA ILE A 92 -0.26 -18.56 3.10
C ILE A 92 -0.65 -19.28 1.81
N LEU A 93 -1.09 -18.56 0.79
CA LEU A 93 -1.46 -19.14 -0.50
C LEU A 93 -0.26 -19.79 -1.20
N CYS A 94 0.89 -19.14 -1.24
CA CYS A 94 2.12 -19.73 -1.78
C CYS A 94 2.53 -20.98 -1.00
N GLY A 95 2.49 -20.94 0.33
CA GLY A 95 2.76 -22.09 1.18
C GLY A 95 1.80 -23.25 0.92
N LEU A 96 0.51 -22.95 0.72
CA LEU A 96 -0.52 -23.93 0.37
C LEU A 96 -0.23 -24.56 -1.00
N VAL A 97 0.08 -23.75 -2.02
CA VAL A 97 0.39 -24.24 -3.37
C VAL A 97 1.62 -25.15 -3.34
N ILE A 98 2.68 -24.76 -2.62
CA ILE A 98 3.88 -25.59 -2.45
C ILE A 98 3.55 -26.87 -1.68
N ALA A 99 2.76 -26.79 -0.62
CA ALA A 99 2.34 -27.95 0.15
C ALA A 99 1.49 -28.93 -0.68
N PHE A 100 0.64 -28.44 -1.59
CA PHE A 100 -0.13 -29.30 -2.49
C PHE A 100 0.72 -29.91 -3.60
N THR A 101 1.67 -29.17 -4.18
CA THR A 101 2.56 -29.71 -5.23
C THR A 101 3.50 -30.79 -4.68
N TYR A 102 4.09 -30.57 -3.50
CA TYR A 102 4.91 -31.59 -2.84
C TYR A 102 4.08 -32.67 -2.14
N GLY A 103 2.93 -32.32 -1.56
CA GLY A 103 2.04 -33.24 -0.85
C GLY A 103 1.40 -34.28 -1.78
N TRP A 104 1.09 -33.91 -3.03
CA TRP A 104 0.71 -34.88 -4.06
C TRP A 104 1.81 -35.94 -4.29
N GLN A 105 3.07 -35.52 -4.27
CA GLN A 105 4.22 -36.41 -4.48
C GLN A 105 4.55 -37.27 -3.25
N MET A 106 4.29 -36.76 -2.04
CA MET A 106 4.48 -37.49 -0.78
C MET A 106 3.34 -38.47 -0.46
N ALA A 107 2.14 -38.26 -1.02
CA ALA A 107 1.01 -39.18 -0.85
C ALA A 107 1.07 -40.41 -1.78
N LEU A 108 1.89 -40.36 -2.83
CA LEU A 108 2.04 -41.44 -3.81
C LEU A 108 3.28 -42.33 -3.56
N LEU A 109 4.04 -42.07 -2.49
CA LEU A 109 5.14 -42.91 -2.00
C LEU A 109 4.71 -43.64 -0.72
#